data_AF-A0A1H8UU73-F1
#
_entry.id   AF-A0A1H8UU73-F1
#
_cell.length_a   1.000
_cell.length_b   1.000
_cell.length_c   1.000
_cell.angle_alpha   90.00
_cell.angle_beta   90.00
_cell.angle_gamma   90.00
#
_symmetry.space_group_name_H-M   'P 1'
#
loop_
_entity.id
_entity.type
_entity.pdbx_description
1 polymer ?
#
loop_
_entity_poly.entity_id
_entity_poly.type
_entity_poly.pdbx_seq_one_letter_code
_entity_poly.pdbx_strand_id
1 'polypeptide(L)'
;MKKWFIMLGVLLLSLALAVPALAAPAPIKVYIDGIQLSFSSGSPYLQNGSVMVPFRAVFEKLGLKVGWDPASRAVTGTSPELSLKLTIGSSRAAVNSVVRKLPAAPVESGGTAYVPLRFVGEATGGGVVWNASSRSVQITRPISSSRDKADIVSLMSTLTSYFNSENTAGITSLSQAGSDFALSISALEFSFRNYDLKSEIKSVDILSLEANEATVATVETSTRIGGAYIPDTQDEYIYTLVRNGSWKVSNIQNQKSTLLLTRDQGMKPAEMPQSISTAIQELLKRHYQNLNDKNVAGTLSTLTSHGEAHKDTQKKSWEDFFKSYNLSYAVSASNVFYYSENEAAAYVERQITDKNESASHNQTLILILNKSAEGTWTISDSYTVSDTMEDGSNNP
;
A
#
# COMPACT_ATOMS: atom_id res chain seq x y z
N MET A 1 -51.48 -64.37 -18.29
CA MET A 1 -50.70 -64.18 -17.03
C MET A 1 -49.31 -64.84 -17.06
N LYS A 2 -48.57 -64.80 -18.20
CA LYS A 2 -47.24 -65.46 -18.30
C LYS A 2 -46.09 -64.56 -18.80
N LYS A 3 -46.36 -63.28 -19.14
CA LYS A 3 -45.34 -62.32 -19.58
C LYS A 3 -44.86 -61.35 -18.48
N TRP A 4 -45.48 -61.38 -17.30
CA TRP A 4 -45.14 -60.46 -16.21
C TRP A 4 -44.08 -60.98 -15.24
N PHE A 5 -43.84 -62.29 -15.19
CA PHE A 5 -42.83 -62.88 -14.31
C PHE A 5 -41.39 -62.80 -14.86
N ILE A 6 -41.20 -62.55 -16.15
CA ILE A 6 -39.85 -62.41 -16.75
C ILE A 6 -39.29 -60.98 -16.55
N MET A 7 -40.14 -59.94 -16.44
CA MET A 7 -39.68 -58.58 -16.16
C MET A 7 -39.23 -58.37 -14.70
N LEU A 8 -39.76 -59.15 -13.74
CA LEU A 8 -39.39 -59.03 -12.33
C LEU A 8 -38.02 -59.64 -12.02
N GLY A 9 -37.60 -60.66 -12.78
CA GLY A 9 -36.30 -61.32 -12.63
C GLY A 9 -35.12 -60.51 -13.16
N VAL A 10 -35.33 -59.68 -14.19
CA VAL A 10 -34.28 -58.81 -14.77
C VAL A 10 -34.10 -57.53 -13.94
N LEU A 11 -35.15 -57.03 -13.29
CA LEU A 11 -35.07 -55.84 -12.42
C LEU A 11 -34.35 -56.11 -11.09
N LEU A 12 -34.40 -57.36 -10.59
CA LEU A 12 -33.73 -57.77 -9.35
C LEU A 12 -32.24 -58.08 -9.53
N LEU A 13 -31.76 -58.30 -10.76
CA LEU A 13 -30.33 -58.51 -11.04
C LEU A 13 -29.55 -57.20 -11.26
N SER A 14 -30.23 -56.09 -11.55
CA SER A 14 -29.62 -54.75 -11.70
C SER A 14 -29.36 -54.02 -10.37
N LEU A 15 -29.82 -54.54 -9.23
CA LEU A 15 -29.68 -53.88 -7.92
C LEU A 15 -28.43 -54.30 -7.12
N ALA A 16 -27.54 -55.14 -7.69
CA ALA A 16 -26.41 -55.73 -6.96
C ALA A 16 -25.03 -55.08 -7.22
N LEU A 17 -24.96 -53.92 -7.90
CA LEU A 17 -23.68 -53.23 -8.18
C LEU A 17 -23.66 -51.75 -7.77
N ALA A 18 -24.40 -51.36 -6.74
CA ALA A 18 -24.16 -50.07 -6.09
C ALA A 18 -22.91 -50.17 -5.21
N VAL A 19 -21.73 -50.13 -5.82
CA VAL A 19 -20.48 -49.86 -5.09
C VAL A 19 -20.57 -48.40 -4.64
N PRO A 20 -20.52 -48.08 -3.33
CA PRO A 20 -20.50 -46.70 -2.89
C PRO A 20 -19.28 -46.02 -3.50
N ALA A 21 -19.51 -44.99 -4.33
CA ALA A 21 -18.46 -44.13 -4.81
C ALA A 21 -17.89 -43.38 -3.60
N LEU A 22 -16.70 -43.78 -3.15
CA LEU A 22 -15.96 -43.04 -2.13
C LEU A 22 -15.62 -41.67 -2.71
N ALA A 23 -16.17 -40.62 -2.10
CA ALA A 23 -15.84 -39.25 -2.45
C ALA A 23 -14.33 -39.04 -2.32
N ALA A 24 -13.72 -38.42 -3.34
CA ALA A 24 -12.30 -38.10 -3.31
C ALA A 24 -11.99 -37.23 -2.08
N PRO A 25 -10.91 -37.51 -1.34
CA PRO A 25 -10.55 -36.72 -0.17
C PRO A 25 -10.29 -35.27 -0.54
N ALA A 26 -10.69 -34.34 0.34
CA ALA A 26 -10.51 -32.91 0.10
C ALA A 26 -9.02 -32.53 -0.12
N PRO A 27 -8.73 -31.49 -0.93
CA PRO A 27 -7.37 -31.04 -1.22
C PRO A 27 -6.60 -30.68 0.06
N ILE A 28 -5.29 -30.95 0.07
CA ILE A 28 -4.43 -30.57 1.19
C ILE A 28 -4.04 -29.10 1.04
N LYS A 29 -4.30 -28.29 2.07
CA LYS A 29 -3.87 -26.88 2.13
C LYS A 29 -2.53 -26.75 2.84
N VAL A 30 -1.68 -25.84 2.37
CA VAL A 30 -0.38 -25.57 3.01
C VAL A 30 -0.32 -24.12 3.40
N TYR A 31 0.06 -23.84 4.64
CA TYR A 31 0.24 -22.51 5.21
C TYR A 31 1.69 -22.37 5.67
N ILE A 32 2.35 -21.28 5.27
CA ILE A 32 3.68 -20.92 5.77
C ILE A 32 3.57 -19.52 6.38
N ASP A 33 3.88 -19.42 7.67
CA ASP A 33 3.74 -18.22 8.49
C ASP A 33 2.36 -17.54 8.32
N GLY A 34 1.30 -18.36 8.37
CA GLY A 34 -0.09 -17.94 8.25
C GLY A 34 -0.60 -17.69 6.83
N ILE A 35 0.28 -17.62 5.82
CA ILE A 35 -0.12 -17.42 4.42
C ILE A 35 -0.39 -18.76 3.74
N GLN A 36 -1.58 -18.91 3.16
CA GLN A 36 -1.92 -20.07 2.34
C GLN A 36 -1.13 -20.04 1.04
N LEU A 37 -0.45 -21.13 0.73
CA LEU A 37 0.24 -21.34 -0.54
C LEU A 37 -0.72 -21.78 -1.64
N SER A 38 -0.56 -21.19 -2.82
CA SER A 38 -1.17 -21.63 -4.06
C SER A 38 -0.13 -22.35 -4.91
N PHE A 39 -0.55 -23.43 -5.58
CA PHE A 39 0.32 -24.24 -6.44
C PHE A 39 -0.15 -24.12 -7.88
N SER A 40 0.72 -23.64 -8.77
CA SER A 40 0.43 -23.47 -10.20
C SER A 40 0.63 -24.76 -11.01
N SER A 41 1.44 -25.69 -10.51
CA SER A 41 1.74 -26.97 -11.15
C SER A 41 1.66 -28.09 -10.13
N GLY A 42 0.64 -28.94 -10.23
CA GLY A 42 0.39 -30.03 -9.31
C GLY A 42 -0.27 -29.60 -7.99
N SER A 43 -0.64 -30.58 -7.18
CA SER A 43 -1.34 -30.37 -5.90
C SER A 43 -0.67 -31.17 -4.79
N PRO A 44 -0.63 -30.65 -3.55
CA PRO A 44 -0.16 -31.42 -2.40
C PRO A 44 -0.97 -32.71 -2.20
N TYR A 45 -0.28 -33.81 -1.91
CA TYR A 45 -0.92 -35.11 -1.68
C TYR A 45 -0.22 -35.89 -0.56
N LEU A 46 -0.91 -36.87 0.01
CA LEU A 46 -0.36 -37.73 1.07
C LEU A 46 0.19 -39.01 0.46
N GLN A 47 1.45 -39.34 0.76
CA GLN A 47 2.12 -40.55 0.31
C GLN A 47 2.85 -41.20 1.49
N ASN A 48 2.46 -42.43 1.86
CA ASN A 48 3.08 -43.19 2.95
C ASN A 48 3.23 -42.38 4.26
N GLY A 49 2.19 -41.62 4.62
CA GLY A 49 2.19 -40.78 5.82
C GLY A 49 2.97 -39.46 5.70
N SER A 50 3.55 -39.16 4.55
CA SER A 50 4.22 -37.89 4.26
C SER A 50 3.41 -37.03 3.31
N VAL A 51 3.27 -35.74 3.61
CA VAL A 51 2.69 -34.78 2.67
C VAL A 51 3.76 -34.41 1.64
N MET A 52 3.49 -34.72 0.38
CA MET A 52 4.31 -34.42 -0.79
C MET A 52 3.80 -33.13 -1.43
N VAL A 53 4.72 -32.23 -1.76
CA VAL A 53 4.40 -30.89 -2.29
C VAL A 53 5.25 -30.55 -3.50
N PRO A 54 4.72 -29.81 -4.50
CA PRO A 54 5.52 -29.20 -5.55
C PRO A 54 6.61 -28.32 -4.92
N PHE A 55 7.88 -28.65 -5.17
CA PHE A 55 9.00 -28.11 -4.36
C PHE A 55 9.18 -26.59 -4.51
N ARG A 56 9.00 -26.05 -5.72
CA ARG A 56 9.35 -24.67 -6.07
C ARG A 56 8.60 -23.65 -5.22
N ALA A 57 7.27 -23.75 -5.20
CA ALA A 57 6.41 -22.83 -4.45
C ALA A 57 6.74 -22.82 -2.95
N VAL A 58 7.09 -23.99 -2.38
CA VAL A 58 7.46 -24.11 -0.98
C VAL A 58 8.84 -23.51 -0.71
N PHE A 59 9.83 -23.80 -1.56
CA PHE A 59 11.19 -23.32 -1.36
C PHE A 59 11.27 -21.79 -1.50
N GLU A 60 10.60 -21.23 -2.51
CA GLU A 60 10.50 -19.78 -2.70
C GLU A 60 9.85 -19.12 -1.48
N LYS A 61 8.73 -19.67 -0.99
CA LYS A 61 8.05 -19.11 0.19
C LYS A 61 8.84 -19.26 1.47
N LEU A 62 9.69 -20.28 1.58
CA LEU A 62 10.63 -20.45 2.69
C LEU A 62 11.87 -19.55 2.58
N GLY A 63 12.00 -18.76 1.50
CA GLY A 63 13.11 -17.82 1.29
C GLY A 63 14.37 -18.49 0.75
N LEU A 64 14.23 -19.61 0.04
CA LEU A 64 15.34 -20.35 -0.55
C LEU A 64 15.46 -20.02 -2.03
N LYS A 65 16.70 -19.76 -2.49
CA LYS A 65 17.03 -19.77 -3.91
C LYS A 65 16.88 -21.19 -4.45
N VAL A 66 15.95 -21.35 -5.37
CA VAL A 66 15.57 -22.64 -5.94
C VAL A 66 16.49 -23.01 -7.09
N GLY A 67 16.88 -24.28 -7.15
CA GLY A 67 17.59 -24.87 -8.29
C GLY A 67 17.05 -26.24 -8.65
N TRP A 68 17.22 -26.60 -9.92
CA TRP A 68 16.96 -27.93 -10.45
C TRP A 68 18.18 -28.34 -11.30
N ASP A 69 18.80 -29.45 -10.94
CA ASP A 69 19.87 -30.07 -11.71
C ASP A 69 19.31 -31.27 -12.48
N PRO A 70 19.12 -31.17 -13.81
CA PRO A 70 18.60 -32.27 -14.61
C PRO A 70 19.56 -33.45 -14.71
N ALA A 71 20.88 -33.22 -14.65
CA ALA A 71 21.88 -34.28 -14.81
C ALA A 71 21.89 -35.20 -13.58
N SER A 72 21.83 -34.63 -12.38
CA SER A 72 21.74 -35.43 -11.14
C SER A 72 20.31 -35.65 -10.64
N ARG A 73 19.29 -35.18 -11.38
CA ARG A 73 17.86 -35.19 -11.02
C ARG A 73 17.65 -34.70 -9.58
N ALA A 74 18.23 -33.56 -9.25
CA ALA A 74 18.25 -33.03 -7.89
C ALA A 74 17.56 -31.67 -7.82
N VAL A 75 16.68 -31.51 -6.84
CA VAL A 75 16.17 -30.20 -6.42
C VAL A 75 17.10 -29.63 -5.36
N THR A 76 17.38 -28.33 -5.45
CA THR A 76 18.21 -27.61 -4.48
C THR A 76 17.50 -26.37 -3.95
N GLY A 77 17.75 -26.05 -2.68
CA GLY A 77 17.29 -24.84 -2.02
C GLY A 77 18.42 -24.25 -1.20
N THR A 78 18.76 -22.99 -1.45
CA THR A 78 19.91 -22.35 -0.79
C THR A 78 19.56 -20.99 -0.18
N SER A 79 20.12 -20.70 0.99
CA SER A 79 20.16 -19.39 1.63
C SER A 79 21.57 -19.21 2.24
N PRO A 80 21.91 -18.04 2.81
CA PRO A 80 23.21 -17.86 3.48
C PRO A 80 23.52 -18.88 4.58
N GLU A 81 22.49 -19.45 5.22
CA GLU A 81 22.61 -20.34 6.39
C GLU A 81 22.27 -21.81 6.07
N LEU A 82 21.70 -22.08 4.89
CA LEU A 82 21.15 -23.38 4.54
C LEU A 82 21.42 -23.78 3.09
N SER A 83 21.85 -25.02 2.89
CA SER A 83 21.95 -25.69 1.60
C SER A 83 21.23 -27.04 1.67
N LEU A 84 20.16 -27.16 0.88
CA LEU A 84 19.37 -28.38 0.73
C LEU A 84 19.59 -28.98 -0.65
N LYS A 85 19.84 -30.28 -0.70
CA LYS A 85 19.84 -31.08 -1.93
C LYS A 85 19.04 -32.36 -1.74
N LEU A 86 17.99 -32.53 -2.53
CA LEU A 86 17.17 -33.73 -2.55
C LEU A 86 17.17 -34.31 -3.96
N THR A 87 17.50 -35.60 -4.10
CA THR A 87 17.56 -36.28 -5.40
C THR A 87 16.31 -37.14 -5.59
N ILE A 88 15.70 -37.07 -6.78
CA ILE A 88 14.53 -37.88 -7.14
C ILE A 88 14.83 -39.37 -6.94
N GLY A 89 13.92 -40.08 -6.25
CA GLY A 89 14.04 -41.51 -5.94
C GLY A 89 14.98 -41.84 -4.78
N SER A 90 15.76 -40.89 -4.27
CA SER A 90 16.64 -41.12 -3.12
C SER A 90 15.87 -41.04 -1.80
N SER A 91 16.11 -42.00 -0.90
CA SER A 91 15.62 -41.96 0.49
C SER A 91 16.50 -41.09 1.41
N ARG A 92 17.47 -40.37 0.84
CA ARG A 92 18.42 -39.50 1.52
C ARG A 92 18.49 -38.12 0.86
N ALA A 93 18.71 -37.11 1.68
CA ALA A 93 18.97 -35.73 1.29
C ALA A 93 20.26 -35.23 1.94
N ALA A 94 20.83 -34.15 1.41
CA ALA A 94 21.91 -33.41 2.06
C ALA A 94 21.39 -32.08 2.61
N VAL A 95 21.73 -31.78 3.87
CA VAL A 95 21.47 -30.52 4.55
C VAL A 95 22.82 -29.99 5.03
N ASN A 96 23.28 -28.85 4.49
CA ASN A 96 24.60 -28.28 4.76
C ASN A 96 25.72 -29.32 4.57
N SER A 97 25.67 -30.04 3.45
CA SER A 97 26.59 -31.15 3.11
C SER A 97 26.51 -32.38 4.03
N VAL A 98 25.63 -32.40 5.02
CA VAL A 98 25.44 -33.56 5.90
C VAL A 98 24.23 -34.38 5.45
N VAL A 99 24.43 -35.68 5.27
CA VAL A 99 23.38 -36.60 4.81
C VAL A 99 22.32 -36.81 5.90
N ARG A 100 21.05 -36.82 5.50
CA ARG A 100 19.87 -37.05 6.34
C ARG A 100 18.93 -38.04 5.64
N LYS A 101 18.25 -38.89 6.42
CA LYS A 101 17.22 -39.80 5.93
C LYS A 101 15.93 -39.01 5.69
N LEU A 102 15.25 -39.32 4.57
CA LEU A 102 13.96 -38.74 4.25
C LEU A 102 12.80 -39.65 4.71
N PRO A 103 11.68 -39.07 5.15
CA PRO A 103 10.48 -39.84 5.49
C PRO A 103 9.78 -40.40 4.23
N ALA A 104 9.95 -39.74 3.08
CA ALA A 104 9.55 -40.22 1.76
C ALA A 104 10.55 -39.73 0.71
N ALA A 105 10.87 -40.56 -0.28
CA ALA A 105 11.75 -40.16 -1.37
C ALA A 105 11.08 -39.07 -2.23
N PRO A 106 11.82 -38.07 -2.72
CA PRO A 106 11.28 -37.12 -3.69
C PRO A 106 10.89 -37.86 -4.97
N VAL A 107 9.80 -37.43 -5.60
CA VAL A 107 9.29 -38.08 -6.81
C VAL A 107 9.02 -37.06 -7.89
N GLU A 108 9.10 -37.49 -9.13
CA GLU A 108 8.71 -36.68 -10.28
C GLU A 108 7.43 -37.28 -10.86
N SER A 109 6.39 -36.46 -10.98
CA SER A 109 5.09 -36.88 -11.51
C SER A 109 4.47 -35.74 -12.33
N GLY A 110 4.04 -36.03 -13.55
CA GLY A 110 3.45 -35.03 -14.45
C GLY A 110 4.36 -33.82 -14.72
N GLY A 111 5.68 -34.03 -14.82
CA GLY A 111 6.67 -32.96 -15.00
C GLY A 111 6.91 -32.07 -13.78
N THR A 112 6.34 -32.43 -12.61
CA THR A 112 6.52 -31.70 -11.35
C THR A 112 7.32 -32.55 -10.37
N ALA A 113 8.37 -31.96 -9.77
CA ALA A 113 9.11 -32.58 -8.68
C ALA A 113 8.42 -32.31 -7.33
N TYR A 114 8.18 -33.40 -6.59
CA TYR A 114 7.54 -33.39 -5.28
C TYR A 114 8.54 -33.78 -4.19
N VAL A 115 8.47 -33.08 -3.07
CA VAL A 115 9.35 -33.28 -1.92
C VAL A 115 8.53 -33.48 -0.63
N PRO A 116 9.06 -34.19 0.38
CA PRO A 116 8.41 -34.31 1.68
C PRO A 116 8.39 -32.95 2.41
N LEU A 117 7.21 -32.35 2.55
CA LEU A 117 7.02 -31.00 3.07
C LEU A 117 7.59 -30.81 4.48
N ARG A 118 7.35 -31.78 5.37
CA ARG A 118 7.82 -31.70 6.77
C ARG A 118 9.34 -31.60 6.84
N PHE A 119 10.05 -32.45 6.10
CA PHE A 119 11.51 -32.44 6.08
C PHE A 119 12.05 -31.09 5.62
N VAL A 120 11.46 -30.52 4.56
CA VAL A 120 11.87 -29.21 4.04
C VAL A 120 11.59 -28.10 5.05
N GLY A 121 10.40 -28.09 5.67
CA GLY A 121 10.03 -27.11 6.69
C GLY A 121 10.95 -27.16 7.90
N GLU A 122 11.19 -28.35 8.46
CA GLU A 122 12.07 -28.54 9.61
C GLU A 122 13.53 -28.21 9.30
N ALA A 123 14.01 -28.48 8.09
CA ALA A 123 15.37 -28.13 7.70
C ALA A 123 15.60 -26.61 7.59
N THR A 124 14.53 -25.82 7.49
CA THR A 124 14.58 -24.35 7.61
C THR A 124 14.42 -23.84 9.05
N GLY A 125 14.44 -24.76 10.02
CA GLY A 125 14.23 -24.49 11.44
C GLY A 125 12.75 -24.37 11.84
N GLY A 126 11.81 -24.50 10.90
CA GLY A 126 10.38 -24.30 11.16
C GLY A 126 9.71 -25.49 11.85
N GLY A 127 8.77 -25.19 12.74
CA GLY A 127 7.84 -26.17 13.28
C GLY A 127 6.75 -26.50 12.25
N VAL A 128 6.45 -27.79 12.06
CA VAL A 128 5.49 -28.27 11.07
C VAL A 128 4.34 -29.03 11.75
N VAL A 129 3.13 -28.49 11.67
CA VAL A 129 1.92 -29.08 12.26
C VAL A 129 0.99 -29.57 11.15
N TRP A 130 0.54 -30.82 11.25
CA TRP A 130 -0.53 -31.37 10.41
C TRP A 130 -1.86 -31.31 11.16
N ASN A 131 -2.86 -30.66 10.56
CA ASN A 131 -4.23 -30.67 11.05
C ASN A 131 -5.07 -31.61 10.18
N ALA A 132 -5.47 -32.73 10.78
CA ALA A 132 -6.23 -33.76 10.08
C ALA A 132 -7.68 -33.34 9.76
N SER A 133 -8.33 -32.54 10.63
CA SER A 133 -9.73 -32.15 10.43
C SER A 133 -9.89 -31.15 9.29
N SER A 134 -8.96 -30.19 9.16
CA SER A 134 -8.96 -29.22 8.07
C SER A 134 -8.10 -29.64 6.86
N ARG A 135 -7.46 -30.83 6.93
CA ARG A 135 -6.48 -31.34 5.96
C ARG A 135 -5.46 -30.27 5.54
N SER A 136 -4.82 -29.67 6.54
CA SER A 136 -3.85 -28.60 6.31
C SER A 136 -2.52 -28.86 7.01
N VAL A 137 -1.44 -28.36 6.40
CA VAL A 137 -0.11 -28.29 7.02
C VAL A 137 0.20 -26.83 7.32
N GLN A 138 0.62 -26.54 8.54
CA GLN A 138 1.09 -25.23 8.96
C GLN A 138 2.58 -25.29 9.31
N ILE A 139 3.37 -24.47 8.64
CA ILE A 139 4.78 -24.27 8.91
C ILE A 139 4.94 -22.91 9.59
N THR A 140 5.57 -22.91 10.77
CA THR A 140 5.89 -21.70 11.54
C THR A 140 7.39 -21.67 11.74
N ARG A 141 8.06 -20.66 11.17
CA ARG A 141 9.52 -20.52 11.30
C ARG A 141 9.90 -19.77 12.59
N PRO A 142 11.07 -20.05 13.19
CA PRO A 142 11.57 -19.28 14.33
C PRO A 142 11.91 -17.85 13.91
N ILE A 143 11.73 -16.93 14.84
CA ILE A 143 11.99 -15.50 14.67
C ILE A 143 13.48 -15.31 14.35
N SER A 144 13.76 -14.68 13.20
CA SER A 144 15.12 -14.33 12.76
C SER A 144 15.11 -12.87 12.35
N SER A 145 15.92 -12.06 13.02
CA SER A 145 15.96 -10.61 12.81
C SER A 145 16.32 -10.24 11.37
N SER A 146 17.25 -10.96 10.72
CA SER A 146 17.63 -10.70 9.33
C SER A 146 16.49 -10.99 8.34
N ARG A 147 15.73 -12.08 8.57
CA ARG A 147 14.59 -12.42 7.71
C ARG A 147 13.43 -11.47 7.92
N ASP A 148 13.10 -11.16 9.16
CA ASP A 148 12.01 -10.25 9.49
C ASP A 148 12.25 -8.86 8.90
N LYS A 149 13.50 -8.38 8.92
CA LYS A 149 13.88 -7.15 8.22
C LYS A 149 13.62 -7.24 6.71
N ALA A 150 13.99 -8.34 6.07
CA ALA A 150 13.74 -8.54 4.64
C ALA A 150 12.23 -8.61 4.31
N ASP A 151 11.45 -9.31 5.14
CA ASP A 151 10.00 -9.43 4.98
C ASP A 151 9.31 -8.07 5.17
N ILE A 152 9.77 -7.25 6.12
CA ILE A 152 9.29 -5.87 6.33
C ILE A 152 9.60 -4.99 5.10
N VAL A 153 10.82 -5.02 4.59
CA VAL A 153 11.18 -4.26 3.38
C VAL A 153 10.32 -4.70 2.19
N SER A 154 10.09 -6.00 2.03
CA SER A 154 9.21 -6.54 0.99
C SER A 154 7.76 -6.09 1.17
N LEU A 155 7.27 -6.02 2.42
CA LEU A 155 5.93 -5.52 2.74
C LEU A 155 5.77 -4.06 2.29
N MET A 156 6.73 -3.19 2.64
CA MET A 156 6.71 -1.77 2.25
C MET A 156 6.74 -1.61 0.73
N SER A 157 7.63 -2.33 0.04
CA SER A 157 7.69 -2.30 -1.43
C SER A 157 6.38 -2.78 -2.09
N THR A 158 5.75 -3.83 -1.54
CA THR A 158 4.47 -4.33 -2.06
C THR A 158 3.34 -3.34 -1.81
N LEU A 159 3.33 -2.68 -0.64
CA LEU A 159 2.36 -1.64 -0.31
C LEU A 159 2.42 -0.48 -1.32
N THR A 160 3.62 0.03 -1.62
CA THR A 160 3.83 1.07 -2.65
C THR A 160 3.42 0.60 -4.03
N SER A 161 3.72 -0.65 -4.40
CA SER A 161 3.28 -1.20 -5.68
C SER A 161 1.74 -1.26 -5.80
N TYR A 162 1.05 -1.61 -4.72
CA TYR A 162 -0.41 -1.62 -4.70
C TYR A 162 -1.00 -0.21 -4.70
N PHE A 163 -0.37 0.75 -4.02
CA PHE A 163 -0.75 2.16 -4.10
C PHE A 163 -0.66 2.66 -5.55
N ASN A 164 0.48 2.45 -6.21
CA ASN A 164 0.73 2.89 -7.59
C ASN A 164 -0.12 2.19 -8.66
N SER A 165 -0.78 1.08 -8.31
CA SER A 165 -1.71 0.38 -9.19
C SER A 165 -3.16 0.52 -8.72
N GLU A 166 -3.42 1.44 -7.77
CA GLU A 166 -4.72 1.71 -7.17
C GLU A 166 -5.42 0.46 -6.63
N ASN A 167 -4.65 -0.55 -6.22
CA ASN A 167 -5.16 -1.86 -5.82
C ASN A 167 -5.51 -1.89 -4.32
N THR A 168 -6.67 -1.33 -3.98
CA THR A 168 -7.13 -1.23 -2.59
C THR A 168 -7.38 -2.60 -1.93
N ALA A 169 -7.78 -3.61 -2.70
CA ALA A 169 -7.89 -4.99 -2.21
C ALA A 169 -6.52 -5.56 -1.81
N GLY A 170 -5.48 -5.27 -2.61
CA GLY A 170 -4.09 -5.58 -2.29
C GLY A 170 -3.63 -4.89 -1.01
N ILE A 171 -3.84 -3.57 -0.89
CA ILE A 171 -3.50 -2.80 0.33
C ILE A 171 -4.23 -3.37 1.55
N THR A 172 -5.51 -3.71 1.42
CA THR A 172 -6.31 -4.32 2.49
C THR A 172 -5.76 -5.69 2.91
N SER A 173 -5.21 -6.47 1.97
CA SER A 173 -4.58 -7.76 2.32
C SER A 173 -3.34 -7.59 3.21
N LEU A 174 -2.66 -6.44 3.09
CA LEU A 174 -1.47 -6.07 3.86
C LEU A 174 -1.80 -5.38 5.19
N SER A 175 -3.07 -5.02 5.46
CA SER A 175 -3.47 -4.38 6.70
C SER A 175 -3.85 -5.38 7.80
N GLN A 176 -3.76 -4.93 9.05
CA GLN A 176 -4.40 -5.60 10.18
C GLN A 176 -5.89 -5.27 10.18
N ALA A 177 -6.75 -6.29 10.22
CA ALA A 177 -8.19 -6.10 10.26
C ALA A 177 -8.62 -5.28 11.49
N GLY A 178 -9.48 -4.28 11.28
CA GLY A 178 -10.00 -3.40 12.33
C GLY A 178 -9.01 -2.37 12.88
N SER A 179 -7.83 -2.22 12.26
CA SER A 179 -6.83 -1.22 12.65
C SER A 179 -7.10 0.16 12.04
N ASP A 180 -6.49 1.20 12.61
CA ASP A 180 -6.59 2.57 12.10
C ASP A 180 -6.14 2.67 10.64
N PHE A 181 -5.08 1.94 10.27
CA PHE A 181 -4.65 1.86 8.88
C PHE A 181 -5.75 1.26 7.99
N ALA A 182 -6.40 0.18 8.42
CA ALA A 182 -7.48 -0.42 7.63
C ALA A 182 -8.68 0.53 7.44
N LEU A 183 -8.99 1.37 8.44
CA LEU A 183 -10.04 2.38 8.33
C LEU A 183 -9.67 3.49 7.33
N SER A 184 -8.39 3.86 7.27
CA SER A 184 -7.88 4.91 6.37
C SER A 184 -7.97 4.54 4.87
N ILE A 185 -8.04 3.25 4.53
CA ILE A 185 -8.10 2.78 3.12
C ILE A 185 -9.36 3.31 2.40
N SER A 186 -10.45 3.55 3.13
CA SER A 186 -11.67 4.13 2.53
C SER A 186 -11.45 5.56 2.01
N ALA A 187 -10.65 6.37 2.71
CA ALA A 187 -10.28 7.71 2.25
C ALA A 187 -9.32 7.65 1.05
N LEU A 188 -8.51 6.59 0.96
CA LEU A 188 -7.62 6.38 -0.18
C LEU A 188 -8.39 6.13 -1.48
N GLU A 189 -9.53 5.44 -1.45
CA GLU A 189 -10.39 5.27 -2.63
C GLU A 189 -10.91 6.61 -3.18
N PHE A 190 -11.19 7.57 -2.30
CA PHE A 190 -11.55 8.92 -2.73
C PHE A 190 -10.35 9.60 -3.39
N SER A 191 -9.15 9.44 -2.83
CA SER A 191 -7.93 10.00 -3.42
C SER A 191 -7.69 9.48 -4.84
N PHE A 192 -7.72 8.16 -5.05
CA PHE A 192 -7.51 7.54 -6.38
C PHE A 192 -8.54 7.96 -7.44
N ARG A 193 -9.75 8.37 -7.04
CA ARG A 193 -10.74 8.89 -8.01
C ARG A 193 -10.44 10.30 -8.49
N ASN A 194 -9.72 11.09 -7.71
CA ASN A 194 -9.50 12.51 -7.98
C ASN A 194 -8.07 12.81 -8.44
N TYR A 195 -7.10 12.04 -7.97
CA TYR A 195 -5.68 12.28 -8.20
C TYR A 195 -5.03 11.04 -8.80
N ASP A 196 -4.14 11.26 -9.78
CA ASP A 196 -3.30 10.22 -10.33
C ASP A 196 -1.87 10.47 -9.82
N LEU A 197 -1.44 9.62 -8.88
CA LEU A 197 -0.24 9.79 -8.07
C LEU A 197 0.68 8.58 -8.21
N LYS A 198 1.98 8.85 -8.21
CA LYS A 198 3.01 7.83 -8.12
C LYS A 198 3.82 8.04 -6.85
N SER A 199 3.81 7.04 -5.98
CA SER A 199 4.64 6.95 -4.79
C SER A 199 5.96 6.21 -5.07
N GLU A 200 7.05 6.67 -4.46
CA GLU A 200 8.35 6.02 -4.45
C GLU A 200 8.95 6.07 -3.04
N ILE A 201 9.33 4.90 -2.51
CA ILE A 201 10.06 4.81 -1.24
C ILE A 201 11.53 5.18 -1.48
N LYS A 202 12.03 6.18 -0.75
CA LYS A 202 13.44 6.60 -0.75
C LYS A 202 14.26 5.88 0.32
N SER A 203 13.68 5.63 1.49
CA SER A 203 14.33 4.84 2.54
C SER A 203 13.33 4.04 3.38
N VAL A 204 13.82 2.95 3.97
CA VAL A 204 13.09 2.13 4.95
C VAL A 204 14.04 1.83 6.10
N ASP A 205 13.75 2.39 7.27
CA ASP A 205 14.55 2.25 8.47
C ASP A 205 13.74 1.52 9.56
N ILE A 206 14.22 0.35 9.98
CA ILE A 206 13.55 -0.45 11.01
C ILE A 206 14.04 0.03 12.37
N LEU A 207 13.20 0.81 13.05
CA LEU A 207 13.52 1.46 14.33
C LEU A 207 13.48 0.47 15.50
N SER A 208 12.52 -0.45 15.47
CA SER A 208 12.37 -1.51 16.48
C SER A 208 11.87 -2.79 15.82
N LEU A 209 12.26 -3.94 16.37
CA LEU A 209 11.84 -5.24 15.88
C LEU A 209 11.71 -6.22 17.04
N GLU A 210 10.47 -6.49 17.41
CA GLU A 210 10.08 -7.40 18.46
C GLU A 210 9.47 -8.69 17.89
N ALA A 211 9.11 -9.61 18.78
CA ALA A 211 8.57 -10.89 18.40
C ALA A 211 7.29 -10.79 17.55
N ASN A 212 6.39 -9.82 17.80
CA ASN A 212 5.12 -9.69 17.07
C ASN A 212 4.83 -8.26 16.59
N GLU A 213 5.77 -7.34 16.79
CA GLU A 213 5.59 -5.92 16.48
C GLU A 213 6.90 -5.34 15.93
N ALA A 214 6.81 -4.38 15.01
CA ALA A 214 7.94 -3.62 14.53
C ALA A 214 7.53 -2.16 14.27
N THR A 215 8.46 -1.24 14.50
CA THR A 215 8.31 0.17 14.12
C THR A 215 9.24 0.46 12.95
N VAL A 216 8.69 1.04 11.88
CA VAL A 216 9.42 1.32 10.64
C VAL A 216 9.24 2.78 10.27
N ALA A 217 10.34 3.47 10.03
CA ALA A 217 10.34 4.79 9.42
C ALA A 217 10.54 4.67 7.92
N THR A 218 9.81 5.47 7.13
CA THR A 218 10.04 5.60 5.69
C THR A 218 10.15 7.08 5.31
N VAL A 219 10.93 7.32 4.26
CA VAL A 219 10.86 8.56 3.48
C VAL A 219 10.28 8.19 2.13
N GLU A 220 9.18 8.82 1.74
CA GLU A 220 8.45 8.55 0.50
C GLU A 220 8.28 9.84 -0.29
N THR A 221 8.27 9.74 -1.62
CA THR A 221 7.87 10.86 -2.47
C THR A 221 6.58 10.52 -3.19
N SER A 222 5.62 11.44 -3.17
CA SER A 222 4.40 11.38 -3.98
C SER A 222 4.51 12.38 -5.12
N THR A 223 4.42 11.89 -6.35
CA THR A 223 4.48 12.72 -7.57
C THR A 223 3.17 12.64 -8.32
N ARG A 224 2.60 13.79 -8.66
CA ARG A 224 1.43 13.87 -9.51
C ARG A 224 1.80 13.53 -10.96
N ILE A 225 1.07 12.57 -11.53
CA ILE A 225 1.19 12.17 -12.93
C ILE A 225 -0.06 12.48 -13.75
N GLY A 226 -1.18 12.84 -13.10
CA GLY A 226 -2.43 13.25 -13.74
C GLY A 226 -3.51 13.68 -12.74
N GLY A 227 -4.78 13.71 -13.17
CA GLY A 227 -5.92 14.06 -12.32
C GLY A 227 -6.00 15.54 -11.93
N ALA A 228 -6.70 15.85 -10.83
CA ALA A 228 -6.72 17.18 -10.23
C ALA A 228 -5.31 17.59 -9.74
N TYR A 229 -5.04 18.89 -9.64
CA TYR A 229 -3.76 19.37 -9.14
C TYR A 229 -3.63 19.14 -7.64
N ILE A 230 -2.51 18.53 -7.27
CA ILE A 230 -2.03 18.39 -5.90
C ILE A 230 -0.51 18.52 -5.99
N PRO A 231 0.14 19.25 -5.06
CA PRO A 231 1.60 19.40 -5.11
C PRO A 231 2.32 18.08 -4.86
N ASP A 232 3.47 17.92 -5.51
CA ASP A 232 4.40 16.84 -5.19
C ASP A 232 4.91 17.00 -3.76
N THR A 233 5.01 15.89 -3.04
CA THR A 233 5.42 15.87 -1.63
C THR A 233 6.55 14.89 -1.38
N GLN A 234 7.36 15.18 -0.37
CA GLN A 234 8.15 14.18 0.35
C GLN A 234 7.57 14.05 1.76
N ASP A 235 7.22 12.82 2.11
CA ASP A 235 6.57 12.49 3.37
C ASP A 235 7.46 11.56 4.19
N GLU A 236 7.54 11.84 5.49
CA GLU A 236 8.22 11.01 6.48
C GLU A 236 7.16 10.31 7.32
N TYR A 237 7.08 8.98 7.25
CA TYR A 237 6.08 8.19 7.96
C TYR A 237 6.69 7.30 9.03
N ILE A 238 5.94 7.08 10.11
CA ILE A 238 6.16 5.99 11.05
C ILE A 238 5.04 4.97 10.91
N TYR A 239 5.41 3.75 10.55
CA TYR A 239 4.53 2.60 10.49
C TYR A 239 4.66 1.76 11.76
N THR A 240 3.53 1.34 12.28
CA THR A 240 3.45 0.22 13.23
C THR A 240 3.05 -1.02 12.45
N LEU A 241 3.89 -2.05 12.53
CA LEU A 241 3.64 -3.34 11.92
C LEU A 241 3.41 -4.37 13.00
N VAL A 242 2.44 -5.26 12.79
CA VAL A 242 2.19 -6.40 13.68
C VAL A 242 2.22 -7.70 12.89
N ARG A 243 2.48 -8.82 13.57
CA ARG A 243 2.35 -10.15 12.97
C ARG A 243 1.66 -11.16 13.87
N ASN A 244 0.86 -12.00 13.22
CA ASN A 244 0.38 -13.29 13.74
C ASN A 244 0.57 -14.33 12.62
N GLY A 245 1.83 -14.55 12.25
CA GLY A 245 2.24 -15.16 10.98
C GLY A 245 3.08 -14.17 10.17
N SER A 246 2.44 -13.45 9.24
CA SER A 246 3.11 -12.46 8.39
C SER A 246 2.92 -11.03 8.88
N TRP A 247 3.90 -10.17 8.59
CA TRP A 247 3.84 -8.73 8.90
C TRP A 247 2.68 -8.05 8.17
N LYS A 248 1.97 -7.20 8.89
CA LYS A 248 0.83 -6.41 8.42
C LYS A 248 0.92 -5.01 9.01
N VAL A 249 0.45 -4.02 8.27
CA VAL A 249 0.38 -2.63 8.73
C VAL A 249 -0.82 -2.46 9.66
N SER A 250 -0.59 -2.01 10.88
CA SER A 250 -1.64 -1.66 11.83
C SER A 250 -1.88 -0.16 11.90
N ASN A 251 -0.82 0.63 11.83
CA ASN A 251 -0.90 2.07 11.92
C ASN A 251 0.11 2.75 10.99
N ILE A 252 -0.20 3.98 10.59
CA ILE A 252 0.67 4.89 9.86
C ILE A 252 0.49 6.29 10.45
N GLN A 253 1.61 6.99 10.69
CA GLN A 253 1.60 8.36 11.16
C GLN A 253 2.52 9.20 10.29
N ASN A 254 1.99 10.26 9.68
CA ASN A 254 2.80 11.26 9.00
C ASN A 254 3.51 12.13 10.05
N GLN A 255 4.83 12.07 10.09
CA GLN A 255 5.65 12.90 10.99
C GLN A 255 5.91 14.27 10.37
N LYS A 256 6.09 14.29 9.05
CA LYS A 256 6.42 15.48 8.29
C LYS A 256 5.99 15.31 6.85
N SER A 257 5.46 16.39 6.29
CA SER A 257 5.21 16.53 4.85
C SER A 257 5.93 17.76 4.35
N THR A 258 6.67 17.63 3.25
CA THR A 258 7.42 18.71 2.61
C THR A 258 6.98 18.84 1.17
N LEU A 259 6.51 20.01 0.76
CA LEU A 259 6.19 20.27 -0.65
C LEU A 259 7.47 20.36 -1.47
N LEU A 260 7.48 19.76 -2.66
CA LEU A 260 8.64 19.70 -3.54
C LEU A 260 8.64 20.77 -4.64
N LEU A 261 7.64 21.67 -4.65
CA LEU A 261 7.58 22.77 -5.60
C LEU A 261 8.68 23.79 -5.30
N THR A 262 9.62 23.94 -6.23
CA THR A 262 10.64 24.98 -6.18
C THR A 262 10.11 26.32 -6.67
N ARG A 263 10.74 27.42 -6.25
CA ARG A 263 10.44 28.76 -6.76
C ARG A 263 10.53 28.86 -8.29
N ASP A 264 11.56 28.25 -8.89
CA ASP A 264 11.74 28.28 -10.35
C ASP A 264 10.60 27.57 -11.09
N GLN A 265 10.09 26.46 -10.54
CA GLN A 265 8.90 25.79 -11.07
C GLN A 265 7.64 26.63 -10.85
N GLY A 266 7.44 27.18 -9.65
CA GLY A 266 6.27 27.99 -9.31
C GLY A 266 6.20 29.31 -10.09
N MET A 267 7.34 29.88 -10.47
CA MET A 267 7.43 31.12 -11.25
C MET A 267 7.42 30.89 -12.77
N LYS A 268 7.43 29.64 -13.24
CA LYS A 268 7.28 29.32 -14.66
C LYS A 268 5.80 29.40 -15.07
N PRO A 269 5.39 30.31 -15.97
CA PRO A 269 3.99 30.43 -16.36
C PRO A 269 3.48 29.18 -17.07
N ALA A 270 2.25 28.78 -16.75
CA ALA A 270 1.52 27.78 -17.54
C ALA A 270 1.03 28.39 -18.87
N GLU A 271 0.91 27.54 -19.88
CA GLU A 271 0.30 27.92 -21.16
C GLU A 271 -1.21 28.04 -21.00
N MET A 272 -1.74 29.26 -21.16
CA MET A 272 -3.17 29.54 -21.02
C MET A 272 -3.59 30.81 -21.80
N PRO A 273 -4.88 31.01 -22.07
CA PRO A 273 -5.35 32.26 -22.66
C PRO A 273 -5.08 33.47 -21.77
N GLN A 274 -4.66 34.59 -22.39
CA GLN A 274 -4.35 35.82 -21.67
C GLN A 274 -5.52 36.33 -20.81
N SER A 275 -6.76 36.17 -21.30
CA SER A 275 -7.97 36.56 -20.55
C SER A 275 -8.13 35.79 -19.24
N ILE A 276 -7.76 34.51 -19.22
CA ILE A 276 -7.81 33.67 -18.02
C ILE A 276 -6.72 34.07 -17.04
N SER A 277 -5.49 34.28 -17.54
CA SER A 277 -4.37 34.76 -16.73
C SER A 277 -4.73 36.08 -16.03
N THR A 278 -5.27 37.05 -16.77
CA THR A 278 -5.73 38.34 -16.22
C THR A 278 -6.86 38.16 -15.19
N ALA A 279 -7.83 37.27 -15.44
CA ALA A 279 -8.92 37.02 -14.51
C ALA A 279 -8.42 36.46 -13.16
N ILE A 280 -7.48 35.51 -13.19
CA ILE A 280 -6.87 34.94 -11.98
C ILE A 280 -6.04 35.99 -11.24
N GLN A 281 -5.25 36.80 -11.94
CA GLN A 281 -4.46 37.87 -11.30
C GLN A 281 -5.35 38.91 -10.61
N GLU A 282 -6.45 39.32 -11.25
CA GLU A 282 -7.43 40.22 -10.62
C GLU A 282 -8.17 39.58 -9.44
N LEU A 283 -8.44 38.27 -9.49
CA LEU A 283 -8.96 37.52 -8.33
C LEU A 283 -7.99 37.57 -7.15
N LEU A 284 -6.71 37.27 -7.37
CA LEU A 284 -5.69 37.29 -6.30
C LEU A 284 -5.56 38.69 -5.70
N LYS A 285 -5.51 39.72 -6.55
CA LYS A 285 -5.47 41.12 -6.11
C LYS A 285 -6.67 41.48 -5.24
N ARG A 286 -7.89 41.15 -5.68
CA ARG A 286 -9.13 41.38 -4.89
C ARG A 286 -9.11 40.61 -3.58
N HIS A 287 -8.65 39.36 -3.58
CA HIS A 287 -8.56 38.54 -2.37
C HIS A 287 -7.71 39.22 -1.30
N TYR A 288 -6.48 39.60 -1.64
CA TYR A 288 -5.57 40.25 -0.69
C TYR A 288 -6.00 41.67 -0.29
N GLN A 289 -6.66 42.42 -1.20
CA GLN A 289 -7.30 43.68 -0.83
C GLN A 289 -8.39 43.47 0.23
N ASN A 290 -9.28 42.49 0.03
CA ASN A 290 -10.33 42.18 0.99
C ASN A 290 -9.79 41.72 2.35
N LEU A 291 -8.69 40.95 2.37
CA LEU A 291 -8.02 40.57 3.62
C LEU A 291 -7.48 41.80 4.36
N ASN A 292 -6.80 42.70 3.65
CA ASN A 292 -6.25 43.94 4.21
C ASN A 292 -7.33 44.90 4.72
N ASP A 293 -8.46 44.97 4.02
CA ASP A 293 -9.61 45.80 4.38
C ASP A 293 -10.50 45.15 5.45
N LYS A 294 -10.18 43.93 5.88
CA LYS A 294 -11.01 43.09 6.78
C LYS A 294 -12.44 42.92 6.26
N ASN A 295 -12.60 42.87 4.94
CA ASN A 295 -13.89 42.74 4.27
C ASN A 295 -14.30 41.27 4.19
N VAL A 296 -15.15 40.83 5.12
CA VAL A 296 -15.64 39.44 5.18
C VAL A 296 -16.38 39.03 3.91
N ALA A 297 -17.36 39.84 3.47
CA ALA A 297 -18.17 39.50 2.30
C ALA A 297 -17.32 39.44 1.01
N GLY A 298 -16.39 40.38 0.86
CA GLY A 298 -15.42 40.38 -0.23
C GLY A 298 -14.51 39.16 -0.19
N THR A 299 -13.98 38.81 0.98
CA THR A 299 -13.12 37.62 1.16
C THR A 299 -13.86 36.35 0.76
N LEU A 300 -15.07 36.13 1.28
CA LEU A 300 -15.90 34.98 0.93
C LEU A 300 -16.22 34.90 -0.56
N SER A 301 -16.40 36.04 -1.25
CA SER A 301 -16.66 36.05 -2.70
C SER A 301 -15.49 35.56 -3.55
N THR A 302 -14.28 35.52 -2.97
CA THR A 302 -13.08 35.00 -3.64
C THR A 302 -12.80 33.54 -3.34
N LEU A 303 -13.58 32.92 -2.44
CA LEU A 303 -13.41 31.54 -2.00
C LEU A 303 -14.49 30.63 -2.60
N THR A 304 -14.12 29.37 -2.85
CA THR A 304 -15.06 28.35 -3.31
C THR A 304 -16.01 27.98 -2.18
N SER A 305 -17.31 27.95 -2.46
CA SER A 305 -18.35 27.64 -1.47
C SER A 305 -19.01 26.29 -1.76
N HIS A 306 -19.16 25.46 -0.72
CA HIS A 306 -19.75 24.12 -0.80
C HIS A 306 -21.23 24.07 -0.32
N GLY A 307 -21.94 25.20 -0.38
CA GLY A 307 -23.35 25.31 0.00
C GLY A 307 -23.61 26.33 1.09
N GLU A 308 -24.88 26.64 1.38
CA GLU A 308 -25.24 27.79 2.21
C GLU A 308 -24.81 27.65 3.67
N ALA A 309 -24.97 26.47 4.29
CA ALA A 309 -24.49 26.21 5.65
C ALA A 309 -22.95 26.34 5.77
N HIS A 310 -22.22 25.99 4.71
CA HIS A 310 -20.77 26.17 4.65
C HIS A 310 -20.39 27.65 4.60
N LYS A 311 -21.13 28.47 3.84
CA LYS A 311 -20.92 29.92 3.78
C LYS A 311 -21.13 30.59 5.15
N ASP A 312 -22.18 30.24 5.88
CA ASP A 312 -22.45 30.81 7.20
C ASP A 312 -21.33 30.50 8.20
N THR A 313 -20.82 29.27 8.18
CA THR A 313 -19.71 28.83 9.03
C THR A 313 -18.42 29.57 8.67
N GLN A 314 -18.11 29.69 7.38
CA GLN A 314 -16.96 30.44 6.89
C GLN A 314 -17.06 31.93 7.25
N LYS A 315 -18.24 32.54 7.10
CA LYS A 315 -18.49 33.94 7.45
C LYS A 315 -18.15 34.21 8.91
N LYS A 316 -18.67 33.39 9.81
CA LYS A 316 -18.37 33.52 11.25
C LYS A 316 -16.87 33.36 11.53
N SER A 317 -16.23 32.38 10.90
CA SER A 317 -14.78 32.15 11.07
C SER A 317 -13.96 33.37 10.64
N TRP A 318 -14.30 34.00 9.51
CA TRP A 318 -13.64 35.22 9.04
C TRP A 318 -13.94 36.44 9.92
N GLU A 319 -15.18 36.59 10.40
CA GLU A 319 -15.52 37.64 11.37
C GLU A 319 -14.70 37.53 12.64
N ASP A 320 -14.55 36.32 13.19
CA ASP A 320 -13.79 36.07 14.41
C ASP A 320 -12.28 36.20 14.18
N PHE A 321 -11.79 35.78 13.01
CA PHE A 321 -10.40 36.00 12.60
C PHE A 321 -10.04 37.49 12.52
N PHE A 322 -10.84 38.31 11.80
CA PHE A 322 -10.56 39.75 11.66
C PHE A 322 -10.73 40.55 12.96
N LYS A 323 -11.49 40.05 13.93
CA LYS A 323 -11.54 40.60 15.30
C LYS A 323 -10.28 40.25 16.09
N SER A 324 -9.76 39.05 15.91
CA SER A 324 -8.64 38.51 16.71
C SER A 324 -7.28 38.96 16.20
N TYR A 325 -7.13 39.12 14.89
CA TYR A 325 -5.85 39.39 14.24
C TYR A 325 -5.83 40.71 13.50
N ASN A 326 -4.69 41.41 13.54
CA ASN A 326 -4.48 42.68 12.85
C ASN A 326 -3.39 42.56 11.79
N LEU A 327 -3.58 41.63 10.85
CA LEU A 327 -2.59 41.33 9.83
C LEU A 327 -2.76 42.22 8.60
N SER A 328 -1.64 42.51 7.93
CA SER A 328 -1.62 42.94 6.53
C SER A 328 -0.79 42.01 5.68
N TYR A 329 -1.15 41.94 4.40
CA TYR A 329 -0.58 41.05 3.41
C TYR A 329 -0.06 41.88 2.24
N ALA A 330 1.21 41.70 1.90
CA ALA A 330 1.83 42.28 0.72
C ALA A 330 2.31 41.16 -0.20
N VAL A 331 1.69 41.02 -1.37
CA VAL A 331 2.13 40.04 -2.38
C VAL A 331 3.36 40.57 -3.09
N SER A 332 4.48 39.87 -2.96
CA SER A 332 5.76 40.24 -3.59
C SER A 332 5.93 39.58 -4.96
N ALA A 333 5.39 38.39 -5.15
CA ALA A 333 5.36 37.70 -6.43
C ALA A 333 4.15 36.78 -6.53
N SER A 334 3.61 36.62 -7.74
CA SER A 334 2.62 35.60 -8.05
C SER A 334 2.76 35.12 -9.49
N ASN A 335 2.45 33.84 -9.72
CA ASN A 335 2.41 33.27 -11.06
C ASN A 335 1.42 32.09 -11.10
N VAL A 336 0.74 31.90 -12.23
CA VAL A 336 -0.07 30.69 -12.46
C VAL A 336 0.81 29.70 -13.20
N PHE A 337 1.18 28.60 -12.55
CA PHE A 337 2.15 27.63 -13.06
C PHE A 337 1.50 26.30 -13.51
N TYR A 338 0.22 26.12 -13.21
CA TYR A 338 -0.59 25.02 -13.73
C TYR A 338 -1.96 25.53 -14.15
N TYR A 339 -2.46 25.00 -15.27
CA TYR A 339 -3.76 25.36 -15.83
C TYR A 339 -4.41 24.16 -16.54
N SER A 340 -5.71 24.00 -16.31
CA SER A 340 -6.64 23.17 -17.07
C SER A 340 -7.96 23.93 -17.28
N GLU A 341 -8.94 23.33 -17.96
CA GLU A 341 -10.20 24.01 -18.29
C GLU A 341 -10.92 24.60 -17.06
N ASN A 342 -10.95 23.84 -15.96
CA ASN A 342 -11.73 24.15 -14.76
C ASN A 342 -10.90 24.31 -13.48
N GLU A 343 -9.59 24.17 -13.57
CA GLU A 343 -8.68 24.19 -12.41
C GLU A 343 -7.38 24.91 -12.78
N ALA A 344 -6.81 25.66 -11.83
CA ALA A 344 -5.49 26.26 -11.95
C ALA A 344 -4.76 26.20 -10.61
N ALA A 345 -3.43 26.30 -10.63
CA ALA A 345 -2.61 26.47 -9.42
C ALA A 345 -1.74 27.71 -9.56
N ALA A 346 -1.78 28.57 -8.54
CA ALA A 346 -1.00 29.79 -8.47
C ALA A 346 0.05 29.70 -7.35
N TYR A 347 1.29 30.00 -7.69
CA TYR A 347 2.37 30.22 -6.75
C TYR A 347 2.31 31.66 -6.27
N VAL A 348 2.36 31.89 -4.95
CA VAL A 348 2.27 33.22 -4.35
C VAL A 348 3.32 33.38 -3.25
N GLU A 349 4.16 34.39 -3.38
CA GLU A 349 5.04 34.89 -2.32
C GLU A 349 4.38 36.12 -1.69
N ARG A 350 4.24 36.11 -0.36
CA ARG A 350 3.66 37.22 0.38
C ARG A 350 4.44 37.49 1.66
N GLN A 351 4.45 38.75 2.08
CA GLN A 351 4.83 39.14 3.43
C GLN A 351 3.55 39.34 4.26
N ILE A 352 3.54 38.77 5.46
CA ILE A 352 2.47 38.93 6.46
C ILE A 352 3.05 39.77 7.58
N THR A 353 2.38 40.86 7.94
CA THR A 353 2.79 41.76 9.03
C THR A 353 1.69 41.82 10.07
N ASP A 354 2.00 41.49 11.32
CA ASP A 354 1.14 41.82 12.44
C ASP A 354 1.32 43.29 12.81
N LYS A 355 0.27 44.09 12.60
CA LYS A 355 0.31 45.54 12.85
C LYS A 355 0.32 45.90 14.34
N ASN A 356 -0.01 44.97 15.23
CA ASN A 356 0.07 45.19 16.68
C ASN A 356 1.50 45.03 17.19
N GLU A 357 2.24 44.05 16.65
CA GLU A 357 3.60 43.72 17.10
C GLU A 357 4.69 44.28 16.18
N SER A 358 4.32 44.78 14.99
CA SER A 358 5.24 45.17 13.91
C SER A 358 6.19 44.05 13.48
N ALA A 359 5.84 42.80 13.77
CA ALA A 359 6.57 41.63 13.32
C ALA A 359 6.07 41.21 11.93
N SER A 360 6.99 40.82 11.05
CA SER A 360 6.65 40.30 9.73
C SER A 360 7.33 38.95 9.46
N HIS A 361 6.68 38.15 8.63
CA HIS A 361 7.25 36.91 8.08
C HIS A 361 6.86 36.76 6.61
N ASN A 362 7.71 36.07 5.86
CA ASN A 362 7.49 35.73 4.47
C ASN A 362 6.87 34.35 4.39
N GLN A 363 5.80 34.25 3.60
CA GLN A 363 5.11 33.00 3.34
C GLN A 363 5.01 32.76 1.85
N THR A 364 5.28 31.52 1.46
CA THR A 364 5.12 31.03 0.10
C THR A 364 3.98 30.01 0.07
N LEU A 365 3.05 30.19 -0.86
CA LEU A 365 1.85 29.39 -0.98
C LEU A 365 1.68 28.84 -2.40
N ILE A 366 0.99 27.71 -2.48
CA ILE A 366 0.28 27.26 -3.67
C ILE A 366 -1.20 27.47 -3.40
N LEU A 367 -1.88 28.23 -4.25
CA LEU A 367 -3.34 28.39 -4.21
C LEU A 367 -3.95 27.53 -5.30
N ILE A 368 -4.91 26.68 -4.95
CA ILE A 368 -5.73 25.93 -5.90
C ILE A 368 -6.94 26.78 -6.24
N LEU A 369 -7.21 26.91 -7.53
CA LEU A 369 -8.32 27.71 -8.05
C LEU A 369 -9.22 26.83 -8.89
N ASN A 370 -10.53 26.97 -8.67
CA ASN A 370 -11.54 26.27 -9.43
C ASN A 370 -12.41 27.27 -10.20
N LYS A 371 -12.84 26.86 -11.39
CA LYS A 371 -13.77 27.59 -12.23
C LYS A 371 -15.18 27.04 -12.05
N SER A 372 -16.13 27.90 -11.70
CA SER A 372 -17.55 27.53 -11.63
C SER A 372 -18.13 27.27 -13.02
N ALA A 373 -19.33 26.68 -13.07
CA ALA A 373 -20.07 26.47 -14.32
C ALA A 373 -20.38 27.80 -15.05
N GLU A 374 -20.54 28.89 -14.30
CA GLU A 374 -20.73 30.26 -14.80
C GLU A 374 -19.40 30.92 -15.23
N GLY A 375 -18.28 30.22 -15.11
CA GLY A 375 -16.96 30.66 -15.54
C GLY A 375 -16.21 31.55 -14.54
N THR A 376 -16.67 31.64 -13.30
CA THR A 376 -16.02 32.44 -12.25
C THR A 376 -14.92 31.64 -11.57
N TRP A 377 -13.72 32.22 -11.46
CA TRP A 377 -12.62 31.63 -10.71
C TRP A 377 -12.70 31.99 -9.23
N THR A 378 -12.48 31.00 -8.37
CA THR A 378 -12.39 31.16 -6.91
C THR A 378 -11.26 30.31 -6.35
N ILE A 379 -10.69 30.71 -5.22
CA ILE A 379 -9.68 29.93 -4.50
C ILE A 379 -10.39 28.81 -3.75
N SER A 380 -10.02 27.56 -3.99
CA SER A 380 -10.63 26.38 -3.36
C SER A 380 -9.80 25.83 -2.22
N ASP A 381 -8.48 25.90 -2.33
CA ASP A 381 -7.56 25.34 -1.35
C ASP A 381 -6.22 26.08 -1.37
N SER A 382 -5.39 25.84 -0.35
CA SER A 382 -4.05 26.40 -0.26
C SER A 382 -3.08 25.45 0.43
N TYR A 383 -1.84 25.40 -0.06
CA TYR A 383 -0.74 24.67 0.56
C TYR A 383 0.40 25.62 0.89
N THR A 384 0.95 25.54 2.11
CA THR A 384 2.12 26.33 2.51
C THR A 384 3.40 25.63 2.06
N VAL A 385 4.17 26.30 1.20
CA VAL A 385 5.48 25.83 0.72
C VAL A 385 6.56 26.18 1.75
N SER A 386 6.52 27.39 2.29
CA SER A 386 7.45 27.86 3.31
C SER A 386 6.81 28.97 4.14
N ASP A 387 7.17 29.05 5.41
CA ASP A 387 6.79 30.13 6.32
C ASP A 387 7.99 30.51 7.17
N THR A 388 8.59 31.66 6.88
CA THR A 388 9.89 32.07 7.41
C THR A 388 9.82 33.48 7.96
N MET A 389 10.25 33.66 9.21
CA MET A 389 10.46 34.93 9.87
C MET A 389 11.54 35.75 9.14
N GLU A 390 11.57 37.07 9.38
CA GLU A 390 12.59 37.97 8.79
C GLU A 390 14.04 37.57 9.13
N ASP A 391 14.25 36.92 10.28
CA ASP A 391 15.56 36.42 10.70
C ASP A 391 15.95 35.08 10.06
N GLY A 392 15.09 34.53 9.19
CA GLY A 392 15.29 33.27 8.49
C GLY A 392 14.90 32.02 9.29
N SER A 393 14.39 32.17 10.51
CA SER A 393 13.79 31.06 11.26
C SER A 393 12.42 30.69 10.69
N ASN A 394 11.98 29.43 10.85
CA ASN A 394 10.63 29.03 10.46
C ASN A 394 9.61 29.53 11.49
N ASN A 395 8.49 30.08 11.01
CA ASN A 395 7.35 30.40 11.86
C ASN A 395 6.65 29.07 12.26
N PRO A 396 6.42 28.80 13.55
CA PRO A 396 5.88 27.52 14.04
C PRO A 396 4.49 27.13 13.51
#